data_AF-A0A0B1T2Y6-F1
#
_entry.id   AF-A0A0B1T2Y6-F1
#
_cell.length_a   1.000
_cell.length_b   1.000
_cell.length_c   1.000
_cell.angle_alpha   90.00
_cell.angle_beta   90.00
_cell.angle_gamma   90.00
#
_symmetry.space_group_name_H-M   'P 1'
#
loop_
_entity.id
_entity.type
_entity.pdbx_description
1 polymer ?
#
loop_
_entity_poly.entity_id
_entity_poly.type
_entity_poly.pdbx_seq_one_letter_code
_entity_poly.pdbx_strand_id
1 'polypeptide(L)'
;MQQACITELCLRNAVAVVTLRVEQKYCIIDLTYFKKNKIAMRWRTEKEVRSGKGHLICGSKKCTAQEDLTSWEVNFSYSEGGERKNALVKVRLCPQCSEMLNYGSQKRRVERKKKARKEKRVNLEKGDTKPNEGPPDEAKKPKG
;
A
#
# COMPACT_ATOMS: atom_id res chain seq x y z
N MET A 1 7.63 -18.25 21.87
CA MET A 1 7.08 -19.50 21.33
C MET A 1 5.55 -19.42 21.23
N GLN A 2 5.00 -18.86 20.14
CA GLN A 2 3.58 -19.02 19.83
C GLN A 2 3.44 -19.28 18.33
N GLN A 3 3.84 -20.48 17.91
CA GLN A 3 3.71 -20.96 16.55
C GLN A 3 3.47 -22.48 16.56
N ALA A 4 2.40 -22.94 17.21
CA ALA A 4 1.79 -24.27 17.03
C ALA A 4 0.70 -24.51 18.08
N CYS A 5 -0.58 -24.27 17.76
CA CYS A 5 -1.67 -24.95 18.48
C CYS A 5 -3.05 -24.84 17.80
N ILE A 6 -3.12 -24.89 16.46
CA ILE A 6 -4.42 -25.06 15.80
C ILE A 6 -4.28 -26.15 14.75
N THR A 7 -4.16 -27.40 15.21
CA THR A 7 -4.38 -28.54 14.31
C THR A 7 -5.08 -29.75 14.90
N GLU A 8 -5.26 -29.96 16.21
CA GLU A 8 -5.58 -31.34 16.67
C GLU A 8 -6.45 -31.46 17.94
N LEU A 9 -7.58 -30.74 18.11
CA LEU A 9 -8.48 -31.08 19.24
C LEU A 9 -9.93 -30.55 19.21
N CYS A 10 -10.75 -30.96 18.23
CA CYS A 10 -12.22 -30.85 18.36
C CYS A 10 -12.96 -31.83 17.42
N LEU A 11 -12.70 -33.13 17.54
CA LEU A 11 -13.33 -34.17 16.72
C LEU A 11 -14.19 -35.16 17.54
N ARG A 12 -14.86 -34.67 18.59
CA ARG A 12 -15.86 -35.45 19.33
C ARG A 12 -16.96 -34.53 19.87
N ASN A 13 -18.02 -34.32 19.08
CA ASN A 13 -19.42 -34.27 19.49
C ASN A 13 -20.29 -33.76 18.33
N ALA A 14 -21.15 -34.64 17.83
CA ALA A 14 -22.02 -34.45 16.68
C ALA A 14 -23.27 -33.63 17.02
N VAL A 15 -23.10 -32.35 17.36
CA VAL A 15 -24.18 -31.36 17.41
C VAL A 15 -23.70 -30.13 16.67
N ALA A 16 -24.22 -29.97 15.45
CA ALA A 16 -23.84 -28.98 14.44
C ALA A 16 -22.38 -29.15 13.98
N VAL A 17 -22.10 -29.85 12.88
CA VAL A 17 -22.10 -29.26 11.52
C VAL A 17 -22.42 -27.75 11.47
N VAL A 18 -21.81 -26.95 12.35
CA VAL A 18 -21.68 -25.51 12.19
C VAL A 18 -20.74 -25.35 11.01
N THR A 19 -21.30 -25.16 9.82
CA THR A 19 -21.02 -24.06 8.88
C THR A 19 -19.74 -23.22 9.08
N LEU A 20 -18.60 -23.81 9.42
CA LEU A 20 -17.29 -23.18 9.40
C LEU A 20 -16.63 -23.53 8.07
N ARG A 21 -17.35 -23.23 6.99
CA ARG A 21 -16.69 -22.83 5.75
C ARG A 21 -15.72 -21.73 6.18
N VAL A 22 -14.45 -21.98 5.93
CA VAL A 22 -13.29 -21.16 6.30
C VAL A 22 -13.42 -19.78 5.65
N GLU A 23 -14.32 -18.94 6.17
CA GLU A 23 -14.61 -17.62 5.63
C GLU A 23 -13.63 -16.62 6.23
N GLN A 24 -12.42 -16.81 5.69
CA GLN A 24 -11.41 -15.82 5.43
C GLN A 24 -10.67 -15.33 6.68
N LYS A 25 -9.42 -15.76 6.76
CA LYS A 25 -8.42 -15.29 7.71
C LYS A 25 -8.17 -13.79 7.47
N TYR A 26 -9.05 -12.93 7.98
CA TYR A 26 -8.83 -11.49 7.96
C TYR A 26 -7.84 -11.09 9.06
N CYS A 27 -6.93 -10.19 8.72
CA CYS A 27 -6.00 -9.58 9.66
C CYS A 27 -6.58 -8.29 10.26
N ILE A 28 -6.11 -7.96 11.47
CA ILE A 28 -6.27 -6.64 12.08
C ILE A 28 -5.08 -5.78 11.66
N ILE A 29 -5.36 -4.53 11.35
CA ILE A 29 -4.37 -3.56 10.91
C ILE A 29 -4.31 -2.39 11.90
N ASP A 30 -3.09 -1.94 12.20
CA ASP A 30 -2.85 -0.71 12.96
C ASP A 30 -2.41 0.39 12.00
N LEU A 31 -3.28 1.38 11.85
CA LEU A 31 -3.08 2.54 10.98
C LEU A 31 -2.57 3.76 11.76
N THR A 32 -2.16 3.63 13.03
CA THR A 32 -1.74 4.78 13.86
C THR A 32 -0.59 5.58 13.23
N TYR A 33 0.34 4.91 12.54
CA TYR A 33 1.52 5.54 11.93
C TYR A 33 1.47 5.62 10.40
N PHE A 34 0.26 5.58 9.81
CA PHE A 34 0.07 5.60 8.36
C PHE A 34 0.72 6.83 7.68
N LYS A 35 0.74 7.99 8.35
CA LYS A 35 1.41 9.21 7.85
C LYS A 35 2.92 9.05 7.66
N LYS A 36 3.55 8.16 8.45
CA LYS A 36 4.97 7.79 8.33
C LYS A 36 5.19 6.60 7.39
N ASN A 37 4.15 6.20 6.64
CA ASN A 37 4.16 5.03 5.77
C ASN A 37 4.48 3.71 6.51
N LYS A 38 4.14 3.64 7.80
CA LYS A 38 4.33 2.47 8.65
C LYS A 38 2.97 1.90 8.99
N ILE A 39 2.78 0.64 8.63
CA ILE A 39 1.56 -0.13 8.88
C ILE A 39 1.98 -1.39 9.62
N ALA A 40 1.26 -1.73 10.69
CA ALA A 40 1.43 -2.98 11.39
C ALA A 40 0.17 -3.85 11.20
N MET A 41 0.37 -5.16 11.15
CA MET A 41 -0.70 -6.12 10.93
C MET A 41 -0.53 -7.29 11.88
N ARG A 42 -1.64 -7.91 12.26
CA ARG A 42 -1.64 -9.16 13.02
C ARG A 42 -2.87 -9.99 12.71
N TRP A 43 -2.79 -11.28 13.00
CA TRP A 43 -3.97 -12.14 12.99
C TRP A 43 -4.97 -11.74 14.09
N ARG A 44 -6.25 -12.02 13.83
CA ARG A 44 -7.33 -11.80 14.79
C ARG A 44 -7.17 -12.74 15.99
N THR A 45 -7.54 -12.22 17.15
CA THR A 45 -7.74 -13.02 18.36
C THR A 45 -9.13 -13.63 18.38
N GLU A 46 -9.35 -14.67 19.19
CA GLU A 46 -10.67 -15.29 19.33
C GLU A 46 -11.77 -14.29 19.72
N LYS A 47 -11.47 -13.37 20.65
CA LYS A 47 -12.41 -12.30 21.07
C LYS A 47 -12.81 -11.40 19.90
N GLU A 48 -11.88 -11.08 19.01
CA GLU A 48 -12.13 -10.28 17.81
C GLU A 48 -12.94 -11.04 16.76
N VAL A 49 -12.70 -12.35 16.63
CA VAL A 49 -13.51 -13.22 15.75
C VAL A 49 -14.95 -13.27 16.25
N ARG A 50 -15.17 -13.53 17.54
CA ARG A 50 -16.51 -13.58 18.15
C ARG A 50 -17.26 -12.25 18.04
N SER A 51 -16.56 -11.11 18.14
CA SER A 51 -17.14 -9.78 17.97
C SER A 51 -17.34 -9.35 16.51
N GLY A 52 -16.96 -10.18 15.52
CA GLY A 52 -17.08 -9.84 14.10
C GLY A 52 -16.06 -8.83 13.59
N LYS A 53 -15.02 -8.52 14.38
CA LYS A 53 -13.96 -7.58 14.01
C LYS A 53 -13.19 -8.08 12.79
N GLY A 54 -12.96 -7.20 11.82
CA GLY A 54 -12.30 -7.53 10.55
C GLY A 54 -13.15 -8.33 9.56
N HIS A 55 -14.42 -8.61 9.87
CA HIS A 55 -15.36 -9.25 8.93
C HIS A 55 -16.64 -8.41 8.77
N LEU A 56 -17.36 -8.17 9.87
CA LEU A 56 -18.54 -7.31 9.95
C LEU A 56 -18.21 -5.90 10.47
N ILE A 57 -17.10 -5.77 11.18
CA ILE A 57 -16.58 -4.49 11.67
C ILE A 57 -15.23 -4.23 11.00
N CYS A 58 -14.93 -2.97 10.71
CA CYS A 58 -13.64 -2.54 10.15
C CYS A 58 -12.45 -3.18 10.90
N GLY A 59 -11.49 -3.73 10.15
CA GLY A 59 -10.30 -4.41 10.66
C GLY A 59 -9.24 -3.47 11.25
N SER A 60 -9.44 -2.15 11.22
CA SER A 60 -8.53 -1.22 11.89
C SER A 60 -8.67 -1.32 13.41
N LYS A 61 -7.54 -1.45 14.11
CA LYS A 61 -7.47 -1.67 15.57
C LYS A 61 -8.32 -0.69 16.39
N LYS A 62 -8.39 0.58 15.98
CA LYS A 62 -9.09 1.67 16.70
C LYS A 62 -10.43 2.07 16.09
N CYS A 63 -10.84 1.45 14.97
CA CYS A 63 -12.08 1.81 14.28
C CYS A 63 -13.24 0.94 14.76
N THR A 64 -14.48 1.41 14.73
CA THR A 64 -15.67 0.60 15.06
C THR A 64 -16.73 0.63 13.96
N ALA A 65 -16.42 1.24 12.81
CA ALA A 65 -17.33 1.31 11.67
C ALA A 65 -17.69 -0.08 11.13
N GLN A 66 -18.95 -0.25 10.73
CA GLN A 66 -19.51 -1.50 10.21
C GLN A 66 -20.01 -1.36 8.77
N GLU A 67 -20.14 -0.13 8.29
CA GLU A 67 -20.69 0.21 6.98
C GLU A 67 -19.60 0.25 5.90
N ASP A 68 -20.01 -0.06 4.66
CA ASP A 68 -19.20 0.03 3.43
C ASP A 68 -17.80 -0.59 3.54
N LEU A 69 -17.75 -1.80 4.11
CA LEU A 69 -16.49 -2.49 4.34
C LEU A 69 -15.96 -3.18 3.08
N THR A 70 -14.85 -2.69 2.56
CA THR A 70 -14.13 -3.24 1.40
C THR A 70 -13.04 -4.21 1.84
N SER A 71 -12.91 -5.32 1.13
CA SER A 71 -11.80 -6.27 1.33
C SER A 71 -10.59 -5.88 0.49
N TRP A 72 -9.41 -5.91 1.10
CA TRP A 72 -8.13 -5.60 0.50
C TRP A 72 -7.18 -6.78 0.64
N GLU A 73 -6.37 -7.02 -0.38
CA GLU A 73 -5.22 -7.90 -0.32
C GLU A 73 -3.96 -7.05 -0.19
N VAL A 74 -3.22 -7.24 0.89
CA VAL A 74 -2.05 -6.43 1.23
C VAL A 74 -0.83 -7.34 1.29
N ASN A 75 0.24 -6.95 0.59
CA ASN A 75 1.52 -7.63 0.70
C ASN A 75 2.20 -7.22 2.02
N PHE A 76 2.32 -8.17 2.94
CA PHE A 76 2.96 -7.99 4.24
C PHE A 76 4.39 -8.54 4.20
N SER A 77 5.37 -7.66 4.22
CA SER A 77 6.78 -8.03 4.32
C SER A 77 7.22 -8.12 5.78
N TYR A 78 7.84 -9.22 6.19
CA TYR A 78 8.42 -9.43 7.51
C TYR A 78 9.82 -10.04 7.40
N SER A 79 10.62 -9.95 8.45
CA SER A 79 11.94 -10.57 8.50
C SER A 79 11.97 -11.68 9.55
N GLU A 80 12.44 -12.87 9.17
CA GLU A 80 12.61 -14.02 10.06
C GLU A 80 13.99 -14.62 9.79
N GLY A 81 14.82 -14.77 10.83
CA GLY A 81 16.19 -15.29 10.66
C GLY A 81 17.11 -14.42 9.79
N GLY A 82 16.81 -13.12 9.66
CA GLY A 82 17.57 -12.19 8.79
C GLY A 82 17.11 -12.16 7.34
N GLU A 83 16.24 -13.07 6.92
CA GLU A 83 15.68 -13.11 5.56
C GLU A 83 14.36 -12.34 5.48
N ARG A 84 14.17 -11.58 4.40
CA ARG A 84 12.92 -10.85 4.13
C ARG A 84 11.94 -11.78 3.44
N LYS A 85 10.81 -12.02 4.08
CA LYS A 85 9.69 -12.82 3.58
C LYS A 85 8.49 -11.93 3.31
N ASN A 86 7.64 -12.35 2.39
CA ASN A 86 6.42 -11.65 2.01
C ASN A 86 5.23 -12.60 2.12
N ALA A 87 4.10 -12.12 2.62
CA ALA A 87 2.85 -12.86 2.67
C ALA A 87 1.70 -11.98 2.21
N LEU A 88 0.85 -12.50 1.33
CA LEU A 88 -0.36 -11.82 0.91
C LEU A 88 -1.46 -12.05 1.96
N VAL A 89 -1.91 -10.99 2.62
CA VAL A 89 -2.93 -11.06 3.68
C VAL A 89 -4.19 -10.31 3.29
N LYS A 90 -5.34 -10.82 3.73
CA LYS A 90 -6.65 -10.19 3.51
C LYS A 90 -7.03 -9.32 4.71
N VAL A 91 -7.51 -8.11 4.46
CA VAL A 91 -8.07 -7.21 5.49
C VAL A 91 -9.37 -6.60 4.99
N ARG A 92 -10.30 -6.30 5.90
CA ARG A 92 -11.56 -5.66 5.55
C ARG A 92 -11.68 -4.31 6.25
N LEU A 93 -11.87 -3.22 5.50
CA LEU A 93 -11.75 -1.85 5.99
C LEU A 93 -12.89 -0.96 5.50
N CYS A 94 -13.31 0.00 6.33
CA CYS A 94 -14.21 1.06 5.90
C CYS A 94 -13.50 2.04 4.93
N PRO A 95 -14.23 2.96 4.26
CA PRO A 95 -13.64 3.88 3.28
C PRO A 95 -12.50 4.73 3.88
N GLN A 96 -12.71 5.29 5.07
CA GLN A 96 -11.72 6.12 5.78
C GLN A 96 -10.41 5.35 6.05
N CYS A 97 -10.50 4.12 6.54
CA CYS A 97 -9.32 3.31 6.81
C CYS A 97 -8.64 2.81 5.52
N SER A 98 -9.41 2.64 4.45
CA SER A 98 -8.90 2.26 3.13
C SER A 98 -8.08 3.38 2.49
N GLU A 99 -8.47 4.63 2.69
CA GLU A 99 -7.67 5.80 2.29
C GLU A 99 -6.36 5.87 3.09
N MET A 100 -6.41 5.65 4.41
CA MET A 100 -5.22 5.63 5.26
C MET A 100 -4.24 4.53 4.85
N LEU A 101 -4.73 3.34 4.50
CA LEU A 101 -3.93 2.23 3.98
C LEU A 101 -3.15 2.64 2.72
N ASN A 102 -3.79 3.40 1.83
CA ASN A 102 -3.21 3.85 0.56
C ASN A 102 -2.49 5.20 0.62
N TYR A 103 -2.38 5.82 1.79
CA TYR A 103 -1.78 7.15 1.96
C TYR A 103 -0.37 7.27 1.35
N GLY A 104 0.44 6.23 1.50
CA GLY A 104 1.79 6.12 0.98
C GLY A 104 1.93 6.21 -0.53
N SER A 105 1.10 5.42 -1.23
CA SER A 105 1.10 5.37 -2.69
C SER A 105 0.63 6.70 -3.28
N GLN A 106 -0.36 7.34 -2.64
CA GLN A 106 -0.84 8.66 -3.03
C GLN A 106 0.21 9.75 -2.81
N LYS A 107 0.89 9.80 -1.66
CA LYS A 107 1.97 10.76 -1.40
C LYS A 107 3.10 10.62 -2.41
N ARG A 108 3.57 9.39 -2.67
CA ARG A 108 4.63 9.12 -3.65
C ARG A 108 4.23 9.50 -5.07
N ARG A 109 2.96 9.28 -5.46
CA ARG A 109 2.43 9.68 -6.77
C ARG A 109 2.40 11.20 -6.93
N VAL A 110 2.00 11.94 -5.90
CA VAL A 110 2.00 13.41 -5.91
C VAL A 110 3.42 13.97 -6.00
N GLU A 111 4.36 13.45 -5.22
CA GLU A 111 5.75 13.89 -5.23
C GLU A 111 6.43 13.63 -6.59
N ARG A 112 6.22 12.44 -7.18
CA ARG A 112 6.73 12.11 -8.52
C ARG A 112 6.18 13.07 -9.59
N LYS A 113 4.88 13.38 -9.56
CA LYS A 113 4.28 14.37 -10.48
C LYS A 113 4.86 15.77 -10.31
N LYS A 114 5.12 16.21 -9.07
CA LYS A 114 5.76 17.50 -8.79
C LYS A 114 7.20 17.54 -9.33
N LYS A 115 7.98 16.49 -9.09
CA LYS A 115 9.36 16.39 -9.61
C LYS A 115 9.39 16.42 -11.14
N ALA A 116 8.55 15.64 -11.81
CA ALA A 116 8.45 15.62 -13.27
C ALA A 116 8.05 16.99 -13.87
N ARG A 117 7.14 17.74 -13.22
CA ARG A 117 6.80 19.11 -13.64
C ARG A 117 7.98 20.07 -13.48
N LYS A 118 8.77 19.95 -12.41
CA LYS A 118 9.96 20.78 -12.19
C LYS A 118 11.04 20.48 -13.24
N GLU A 119 11.29 19.21 -13.53
CA GLU A 119 12.26 18.78 -14.55
C GLU A 119 11.87 19.28 -15.94
N LYS A 120 10.57 19.22 -16.31
CA LYS A 120 10.10 19.82 -17.57
C LYS A 120 10.38 21.32 -17.66
N ARG A 121 10.10 22.10 -16.61
CA ARG A 121 10.38 23.55 -16.59
C ARG A 121 11.87 23.84 -16.80
N VAL A 122 12.74 23.13 -16.08
CA VAL A 122 14.20 23.30 -16.18
C VAL A 122 14.72 22.92 -17.57
N ASN A 123 14.12 21.92 -18.23
CA ASN A 123 14.54 21.50 -19.56
C ASN A 123 14.10 22.47 -20.66
N LEU A 124 12.94 23.13 -20.51
CA LEU A 124 12.53 24.23 -21.40
C LEU A 124 13.47 25.43 -21.26
N GLU A 125 13.87 25.80 -20.03
CA GLU A 125 14.77 26.93 -19.79
C GLU A 125 16.20 26.72 -20.33
N LYS A 126 16.62 25.46 -20.57
CA LYS A 126 17.93 25.12 -21.14
C LYS A 126 17.93 24.91 -22.65
N GLY A 127 16.77 24.88 -23.30
CA GLY A 127 16.63 24.65 -24.75
C GLY A 127 16.82 25.88 -25.63
N ASP A 128 16.89 27.08 -25.04
CA ASP A 128 16.92 28.37 -25.75
C ASP A 128 18.34 28.99 -25.89
N THR A 129 19.39 28.16 -25.95
CA THR A 129 20.72 28.64 -26.39
C THR A 129 20.98 28.14 -27.82
N LYS A 130 20.43 28.84 -28.81
CA LYS A 130 20.86 28.68 -30.21
C LYS A 130 22.32 29.16 -30.35
N PRO A 131 23.26 28.37 -30.87
CA PRO A 131 24.53 28.91 -31.36
C PRO A 131 24.22 29.83 -32.54
N ASN A 132 24.62 31.09 -32.44
CA ASN A 132 24.50 32.05 -33.52
C ASN A 132 25.65 31.78 -34.49
N GLU A 133 25.44 30.89 -35.46
CA GLU A 133 26.38 30.72 -36.58
C GLU A 133 26.18 31.90 -37.54
N GLY A 134 27.15 32.82 -37.53
CA GLY A 134 27.15 34.01 -38.38
C GLY A 134 27.29 33.66 -39.87
N PRO A 135 26.86 34.56 -40.78
CA PRO A 135 26.86 34.29 -42.22
C PRO A 135 28.30 34.21 -42.77
N PRO A 136 28.58 33.37 -43.79
CA PRO A 136 29.79 33.49 -44.58
C PRO A 136 29.71 34.75 -45.44
N ASP A 137 30.67 35.66 -45.26
CA ASP A 137 30.84 36.87 -46.08
C ASP A 137 31.46 36.48 -47.43
N GLU A 138 30.74 36.78 -48.52
CA GLU A 138 31.17 36.54 -49.90
C GLU A 138 31.77 37.82 -50.49
N ALA A 139 32.90 37.64 -51.19
CA ALA A 139 33.47 38.47 -52.25
C ALA A 139 34.42 39.62 -51.91
N LYS A 140 35.65 39.52 -52.46
CA LYS A 140 36.30 40.62 -53.17
C LYS A 140 37.19 40.10 -54.31
N LYS A 141 36.71 40.28 -55.54
CA LYS A 141 37.48 40.23 -56.80
C LYS A 141 38.23 41.57 -56.96
N PRO A 142 39.54 41.60 -57.23
CA PRO A 142 40.17 42.79 -57.78
C PRO A 142 40.05 42.82 -59.31
N LYS A 143 39.79 44.03 -59.83
CA LYS A 143 39.91 44.43 -61.24
C LYS A 143 41.40 44.65 -61.55
N GLY A 144 41.83 44.23 -62.74
CA GLY A 144 43.15 44.49 -63.33
C GLY A 144 43.27 43.75 -64.64
#